data_AF-A0AB38YK28-F1
#
_entry.id   AF-A0AB38YK28-F1
#
_cell.length_a   1.000
_cell.length_b   1.000
_cell.length_c   1.000
_cell.angle_alpha   90.00
_cell.angle_beta   90.00
_cell.angle_gamma   90.00
#
_symmetry.space_group_name_H-M   'P 1'
#
loop_
_entity.id
_entity.type
_entity.pdbx_description
1 polymer ?
#
loop_
_entity_poly.entity_id
_entity_poly.type
_entity_poly.pdbx_seq_one_letter_code
_entity_poly.pdbx_strand_id
1 'polypeptide(L)'
;MSQRPQFWLRVGLFLLGTAFLLQIILAALSVSIFVEGPMIGGLVWGKVTLVDLYLGFIISLLFLWMLEPRKLLVLLFVPLFLVMGNWLLCWYLAWRWPHLFRN
;
A
#
# COMPACT_ATOMS: atom_id res chain seq x y z
N MET A 1 17.10 9.34 -22.99
CA MET A 1 16.98 10.31 -21.88
C MET A 1 16.91 9.54 -20.56
N SER A 2 17.57 10.05 -19.51
CA SER A 2 18.27 9.30 -18.45
C SER A 2 17.51 8.15 -17.75
N GLN A 3 18.01 6.91 -17.87
CA GLN A 3 17.52 5.76 -17.09
C GLN A 3 17.95 5.77 -15.61
N ARG A 4 18.97 6.58 -15.27
CA ARG A 4 19.52 6.69 -13.90
C ARG A 4 18.51 7.14 -12.84
N PRO A 5 17.72 8.22 -13.01
CA PRO A 5 16.73 8.63 -12.00
C PRO A 5 15.61 7.59 -11.81
N GLN A 6 15.21 6.88 -12.88
CA GLN A 6 14.18 5.84 -12.78
C GLN A 6 14.64 4.64 -11.96
N PHE A 7 15.92 4.26 -12.08
CA PHE A 7 16.50 3.19 -11.29
C PHE A 7 16.49 3.52 -9.79
N TRP A 8 16.99 4.71 -9.41
CA TRP A 8 17.02 5.13 -8.01
C TRP A 8 15.63 5.27 -7.39
N LEU A 9 14.65 5.76 -8.16
CA LEU A 9 13.28 5.87 -7.70
C LEU A 9 12.66 4.48 -7.42
N ARG A 10 12.93 3.48 -8.26
CA ARG A 10 12.47 2.11 -8.01
C ARG A 10 13.12 1.49 -6.78
N VAL A 11 14.43 1.67 -6.62
CA VAL A 11 15.15 1.19 -5.43
C VAL A 11 14.58 1.85 -4.18
N GLY A 12 14.34 3.16 -4.21
CA GLY A 12 13.72 3.89 -3.11
C GLY A 12 12.33 3.36 -2.75
N LEU A 13 11.44 3.19 -3.76
CA LEU A 13 10.10 2.63 -3.54
C LEU A 13 10.13 1.19 -3.03
N PHE A 14 11.06 0.38 -3.53
CA PHE A 14 11.24 -1.00 -3.06
C PHE A 14 11.65 -1.02 -1.58
N LEU A 15 12.67 -0.25 -1.21
CA LEU A 15 13.15 -0.15 0.17
C LEU A 15 12.07 0.39 1.12
N LEU A 16 11.31 1.41 0.70
CA LEU A 16 10.17 1.92 1.46
C LEU A 16 9.11 0.84 1.68
N GLY A 17 8.74 0.09 0.63
CA GLY A 17 7.82 -1.03 0.75
C GLY A 17 8.32 -2.10 1.73
N THR A 18 9.61 -2.45 1.66
CA THR A 18 10.21 -3.41 2.59
C THR A 18 10.22 -2.89 4.04
N ALA A 19 10.53 -1.62 4.25
CA ALA A 19 10.52 -1.01 5.58
C ALA A 19 9.11 -1.02 6.20
N PHE A 20 8.08 -0.67 5.43
CA PHE A 20 6.69 -0.74 5.89
C PHE A 20 6.25 -2.17 6.19
N LEU A 21 6.62 -3.14 5.34
CA LEU A 21 6.33 -4.55 5.61
C LEU A 21 6.95 -5.01 6.94
N LEU A 22 8.22 -4.66 7.18
CA LEU A 22 8.90 -4.99 8.43
C LEU A 22 8.22 -4.34 9.64
N GLN A 23 7.79 -3.08 9.53
CA GLN A 23 7.02 -2.43 10.60
C GLN A 23 5.71 -3.15 10.90
N ILE A 24 4.98 -3.60 9.87
CA ILE A 24 3.73 -4.35 10.06
C ILE A 24 4.00 -5.69 10.74
N ILE A 25 5.04 -6.42 10.31
CA ILE A 25 5.42 -7.69 10.93
C ILE A 25 5.80 -7.48 12.40
N LEU A 26 6.63 -6.50 12.70
CA LEU A 26 7.04 -6.19 14.08
C LEU A 26 5.83 -5.79 14.93
N ALA A 27 4.93 -4.95 14.39
CA ALA A 27 3.70 -4.56 15.08
C ALA A 27 2.80 -5.78 15.37
N ALA A 28 2.58 -6.64 14.36
CA ALA A 28 1.76 -7.84 14.49
C ALA A 28 2.33 -8.86 15.50
N LEU A 29 3.65 -8.91 15.67
CA LEU A 29 4.30 -9.74 16.68
C LEU A 29 4.25 -9.13 18.09
N SER A 30 4.18 -7.81 18.18
CA SER A 30 4.19 -7.09 19.47
C SER A 30 2.81 -6.97 20.12
N VAL A 31 1.73 -7.00 19.33
CA VAL A 31 0.40 -6.60 19.77
C VAL A 31 -0.68 -7.40 19.06
N SER A 32 -1.74 -7.78 19.78
CA SER A 32 -2.91 -8.43 19.20
C SER A 32 -3.92 -7.42 18.64
N ILE A 33 -4.22 -7.54 17.34
CA ILE A 33 -5.21 -6.69 16.66
C ILE A 33 -6.62 -6.80 17.26
N PHE A 34 -6.96 -7.96 17.83
CA PHE A 34 -8.28 -8.20 18.42
C PHE A 34 -8.45 -7.54 19.79
N VAL A 35 -7.35 -7.12 20.42
CA VAL A 35 -7.36 -6.43 21.71
C VAL A 35 -7.29 -4.91 21.50
N GLU A 36 -6.35 -4.43 20.69
CA GLU A 36 -6.14 -3.00 20.47
C GLU A 36 -7.09 -2.41 19.41
N GLY A 37 -7.57 -3.21 18.45
CA GLY A 37 -8.49 -2.75 17.42
C GLY A 37 -9.77 -2.11 17.99
N PRO A 38 -10.47 -2.77 18.94
CA PRO A 38 -11.61 -2.18 19.65
C PRO A 38 -11.24 -0.90 20.42
N MET A 39 -10.02 -0.83 20.97
CA MET A 39 -9.55 0.36 21.69
C MET A 39 -9.45 1.58 20.77
N ILE A 40 -8.87 1.41 19.57
CA ILE A 40 -8.81 2.45 18.54
C ILE A 40 -10.22 2.85 18.11
N GLY A 41 -11.12 1.88 17.94
CA GLY A 41 -12.54 2.12 17.62
C GLY A 41 -13.31 2.88 18.71
N GLY A 42 -12.84 2.85 19.96
CA GLY A 42 -13.42 3.62 21.07
C GLY A 42 -13.00 5.10 21.07
N LEU A 43 -11.86 5.43 20.45
CA LEU A 43 -11.33 6.79 20.41
C LEU A 43 -11.95 7.60 19.26
N VAL A 44 -12.38 8.84 19.53
CA VAL A 44 -12.95 9.74 18.51
C VAL A 44 -11.98 9.93 17.34
N TRP A 45 -10.72 10.24 17.65
CA TRP A 45 -9.67 10.37 16.64
C TRP A 45 -9.27 9.04 16.01
N GLY A 46 -9.37 7.92 16.73
CA GLY A 46 -9.14 6.60 16.15
C GLY A 46 -10.11 6.29 15.02
N LYS A 47 -11.39 6.64 15.17
CA LYS A 47 -12.39 6.53 14.09
C LYS A 47 -12.05 7.41 12.90
N VAL A 48 -11.65 8.67 13.12
CA VAL A 48 -11.26 9.60 12.05
C VAL A 48 -10.06 9.04 11.27
N THR A 49 -9.03 8.56 11.97
CA THR A 49 -7.85 7.95 11.34
C THR A 49 -8.20 6.69 10.57
N LEU A 50 -9.11 5.84 11.07
CA LEU A 50 -9.58 4.67 10.34
C LEU A 50 -10.31 5.06 9.05
N VAL A 51 -11.21 6.06 9.11
CA VAL A 51 -11.91 6.57 7.92
C VAL A 51 -10.91 7.11 6.90
N ASP A 52 -9.96 7.93 7.33
CA ASP A 52 -8.91 8.48 6.46
C ASP A 52 -8.05 7.37 5.81
N LEU A 53 -7.65 6.38 6.60
CA LEU A 53 -6.88 5.23 6.12
C LEU A 53 -7.64 4.43 5.04
N TYR A 54 -8.90 4.08 5.30
CA TYR A 54 -9.70 3.31 4.35
C TYR A 54 -10.06 4.12 3.10
N LEU A 55 -10.28 5.44 3.22
CA LEU A 55 -10.42 6.31 2.05
C LEU A 55 -9.14 6.31 1.21
N GLY A 56 -7.97 6.38 1.84
CA GLY A 56 -6.68 6.24 1.17
C GLY A 56 -6.54 4.91 0.42
N PHE A 57 -7.00 3.79 0.99
CA PHE A 57 -7.01 2.49 0.32
C PHE A 57 -7.95 2.46 -0.89
N ILE A 58 -9.15 3.02 -0.77
CA ILE A 58 -10.12 3.12 -1.88
C ILE A 58 -9.52 3.92 -3.03
N ILE A 59 -8.97 5.10 -2.74
CA ILE A 59 -8.34 5.96 -3.75
C ILE A 59 -7.19 5.23 -4.43
N SER A 60 -6.33 4.57 -3.66
CA SER A 60 -5.20 3.78 -4.18
C SER A 60 -5.67 2.63 -5.09
N LEU A 61 -6.74 1.93 -4.71
CA LEU A 61 -7.35 0.87 -5.52
C LEU A 61 -7.97 1.42 -6.81
N LEU A 62 -8.57 2.60 -6.78
CA LEU A 62 -9.08 3.26 -7.99
C LEU A 62 -7.93 3.61 -8.94
N PHE A 63 -6.83 4.16 -8.44
CA PHE A 63 -5.63 4.39 -9.26
C PHE A 63 -5.08 3.09 -9.83
N LEU A 64 -4.99 2.04 -9.01
CA LEU A 64 -4.56 0.71 -9.46
C LEU A 64 -5.46 0.17 -10.56
N TRP A 65 -6.78 0.32 -10.38
CA TRP A 65 -7.78 -0.06 -11.36
C TRP A 65 -7.63 0.70 -12.67
N MET A 66 -7.34 2.01 -12.64
CA MET A 66 -7.17 2.81 -13.86
C MET A 66 -5.87 2.46 -14.59
N LEU A 67 -4.78 2.23 -13.86
CA LEU A 67 -3.44 2.01 -14.43
C LEU A 67 -3.21 0.57 -14.92
N GLU A 68 -3.87 -0.41 -14.32
CA GLU A 68 -3.65 -1.82 -14.68
C GLU A 68 -4.59 -2.26 -15.82
N PRO A 69 -4.05 -2.73 -16.96
CA PRO A 69 -4.86 -3.24 -18.06
C PRO A 69 -5.53 -4.57 -17.70
N ARG A 70 -4.89 -5.39 -16.86
CA ARG A 70 -5.42 -6.67 -16.40
C ARG A 70 -6.20 -6.49 -15.10
N LYS A 71 -7.49 -6.19 -15.22
CA LYS A 71 -8.40 -5.96 -14.06
C LYS A 71 -8.46 -7.15 -13.10
N LEU A 72 -8.22 -8.36 -13.60
CA LEU A 72 -8.15 -9.57 -12.77
C LEU A 72 -7.04 -9.50 -11.70
N LEU A 73 -5.89 -8.90 -12.04
CA LEU A 73 -4.82 -8.70 -11.06
C LEU A 73 -5.28 -7.74 -9.97
N VAL A 74 -5.92 -6.63 -10.36
CA VAL A 74 -6.43 -5.64 -9.40
C VAL A 74 -7.39 -6.28 -8.41
N LEU A 75 -8.33 -7.12 -8.89
CA LEU A 75 -9.24 -7.88 -8.04
C LEU A 75 -8.53 -8.80 -7.05
N LEU A 76 -7.45 -9.46 -7.47
CA LEU A 76 -6.63 -10.30 -6.59
C LEU A 76 -5.85 -9.47 -5.55
N PHE A 77 -5.51 -8.23 -5.89
CA PHE A 77 -4.84 -7.28 -5.00
C PHE A 77 -5.79 -6.58 -4.02
N VAL A 78 -7.11 -6.51 -4.26
CA VAL A 78 -8.09 -5.90 -3.35
C VAL A 78 -8.01 -6.44 -1.91
N PRO A 79 -8.12 -7.76 -1.66
CA PRO A 79 -8.05 -8.29 -0.30
C PRO A 79 -6.68 -8.07 0.33
N LEU A 80 -5.61 -8.15 -0.47
CA LEU A 80 -4.26 -7.86 -0.01
C LEU A 80 -4.11 -6.38 0.37
N PHE A 81 -4.71 -5.44 -0.36
CA PHE A 81 -4.66 -4.01 -0.05
C PHE A 81 -5.36 -3.65 1.25
N LEU A 82 -6.47 -4.32 1.57
CA LEU A 82 -7.20 -4.10 2.82
C LEU A 82 -6.40 -4.51 4.06
N VAL A 83 -5.50 -5.49 3.91
CA VAL A 83 -4.66 -6.00 5.00
C VAL A 83 -3.27 -5.36 5.01
N MET A 84 -2.73 -5.11 3.83
CA MET A 84 -1.32 -4.80 3.62
C MET A 84 -1.08 -3.35 3.19
N GLY A 85 -2.11 -2.66 2.68
CA GLY A 85 -2.13 -1.21 2.48
C GLY A 85 -0.94 -0.65 1.70
N ASN A 86 -0.27 0.34 2.30
CA ASN A 86 0.66 1.24 1.63
C ASN A 86 1.93 0.56 1.06
N TRP A 87 2.44 -0.50 1.68
CA TRP A 87 3.67 -1.13 1.16
C TRP A 87 3.44 -1.86 -0.16
N LEU A 88 2.26 -2.46 -0.33
CA LEU A 88 1.88 -3.15 -1.54
C LEU A 88 1.78 -2.18 -2.71
N LEU A 89 1.28 -0.96 -2.46
CA LEU A 89 1.29 0.13 -3.42
C LEU A 89 2.73 0.50 -3.83
N CYS A 90 3.64 0.64 -2.87
CA CYS A 90 5.05 0.97 -3.16
C CYS A 90 5.73 -0.09 -4.03
N TRP A 91 5.55 -1.37 -3.73
CA TRP A 91 6.10 -2.46 -4.54
C TRP A 91 5.44 -2.55 -5.92
N TYR A 92 4.12 -2.37 -6.00
CA TYR A 92 3.42 -2.35 -7.27
C TYR A 92 3.92 -1.20 -8.16
N LEU A 93 4.06 0.01 -7.61
CA LEU A 93 4.60 1.15 -8.34
C LEU A 93 6.07 0.93 -8.74
N ALA A 94 6.89 0.34 -7.87
CA ALA A 94 8.28 -0.01 -8.20
C ALA A 94 8.36 -1.00 -9.37
N TRP A 95 7.47 -2.00 -9.42
CA TRP A 95 7.37 -2.95 -10.52
C TRP A 95 6.89 -2.25 -11.81
N ARG A 96 5.78 -1.51 -11.75
CA ARG A 96 5.05 -1.03 -12.95
C ARG A 96 5.53 0.32 -13.48
N TRP A 97 6.40 1.04 -12.76
CA TRP A 97 7.05 2.26 -13.23
C TRP A 97 7.59 2.23 -14.68
N PRO A 98 8.30 1.18 -15.17
CA PRO A 98 8.76 1.11 -16.57
C PRO A 98 7.64 1.11 -17.60
N HIS A 99 6.46 0.60 -17.25
CA HIS A 99 5.34 0.43 -18.18
C HIS A 99 4.38 1.63 -18.17
N LEU A 100 4.38 2.45 -17.11
CA LEU A 100 3.56 3.66 -17.01
C LEU A 100 4.02 4.77 -17.97
N PHE A 101 5.28 4.77 -18.38
CA PHE A 101 5.89 5.83 -19.22
C PHE A 101 6.32 5.34 -20.62
N ARG A 102 6.01 4.09 -20.96
CA ARG A 102 6.20 3.54 -22.31
C ARG A 102 4.80 3.33 -22.91
N ASN A 103 4.28 4.41 -23.51
CA ASN A 103 3.24 4.29 -24.55
C ASN A 103 3.89 3.75 -25.83
#